data_AF-A0A8T2RFD5-F1
#
_entry.id   AF-A0A8T2RFD5-F1
#
_cell.length_a   1.000
_cell.length_b   1.000
_cell.length_c   1.000
_cell.angle_alpha   90.00
_cell.angle_beta   90.00
_cell.angle_gamma   90.00
#
_symmetry.space_group_name_H-M   'P 1'
#
loop_
_entity.id
_entity.type
_entity.pdbx_description
1 polymer ?
#
loop_
_entity_poly.entity_id
_entity_poly.type
_entity_poly.pdbx_seq_one_letter_code
_entity_poly.pdbx_strand_id
1 'polypeptide(L)'
;MSNLSENELAENMHKMLLIMQHLDKKIAPMLEADGEHFNKRWGYLSRSGLWDKSHLTRQIEKYADIYTSRVSNFLQFTPFMYFRSQAQSLAHDLHPY
;
A
#
# COMPACT_ATOMS: atom_id res chain seq x y z
N MET A 1 -43.17 16.67 6.30
CA MET A 1 -41.99 16.40 7.16
C MET A 1 -40.98 15.45 6.52
N SER A 2 -41.29 14.74 5.41
CA SER A 2 -40.35 13.86 4.68
C SER A 2 -39.36 14.61 3.78
N ASN A 3 -39.78 15.70 3.10
CA ASN A 3 -38.91 16.39 2.13
C ASN A 3 -37.78 17.20 2.78
N LEU A 4 -37.92 17.59 4.06
CA LEU A 4 -36.87 18.32 4.77
C LEU A 4 -35.66 17.41 5.03
N SER A 5 -35.91 16.14 5.41
CA SER A 5 -34.82 15.16 5.63
C SER A 5 -34.14 14.73 4.33
N GLU A 6 -34.87 14.70 3.21
CA GLU A 6 -34.27 14.41 1.89
C GLU A 6 -33.32 15.53 1.43
N ASN A 7 -33.71 16.79 1.65
CA ASN A 7 -32.86 17.94 1.34
C ASN A 7 -31.61 18.00 2.23
N GLU A 8 -31.76 17.75 3.54
CA GLU A 8 -30.61 17.66 4.46
C GLU A 8 -29.66 16.53 4.09
N LEU A 9 -30.19 15.37 3.67
CA LEU A 9 -29.38 14.25 3.18
C LEU A 9 -28.61 14.62 1.91
N ALA A 10 -29.28 15.28 0.95
CA ALA A 10 -28.66 15.72 -0.30
C ALA A 10 -27.53 16.73 -0.04
N GLU A 11 -27.74 17.68 0.87
CA GLU A 11 -26.69 18.63 1.27
C GLU A 11 -25.50 17.93 1.93
N ASN A 12 -25.74 16.96 2.81
CA ASN A 12 -24.67 16.21 3.46
C ASN A 12 -23.88 15.35 2.47
N MET A 13 -24.56 14.70 1.52
CA MET A 13 -23.92 13.96 0.42
C MET A 13 -23.06 14.89 -0.44
N HIS A 14 -23.56 16.10 -0.74
CA HIS A 14 -22.80 17.10 -1.48
C HIS A 14 -21.55 17.55 -0.72
N LYS A 15 -21.66 17.82 0.58
CA LYS A 15 -20.51 18.15 1.44
C LYS A 15 -19.47 17.03 1.47
N MET A 16 -19.90 15.78 1.60
CA MET A 16 -19.00 14.61 1.56
C MET A 16 -18.26 14.50 0.22
N LEU A 17 -18.97 14.69 -0.90
CA LEU A 17 -18.34 14.66 -2.23
C LEU A 17 -17.27 15.74 -2.38
N LEU A 18 -17.54 16.97 -1.91
CA LEU A 18 -16.56 18.05 -1.93
C LEU A 18 -15.32 17.72 -1.09
N ILE A 19 -15.51 17.10 0.08
CA ILE A 19 -14.41 16.66 0.93
C ILE A 19 -13.59 15.57 0.23
N MET A 20 -14.23 14.56 -0.37
CA MET A 20 -13.54 13.50 -1.12
C MET A 20 -12.68 14.10 -2.25
N GLN A 21 -13.26 15.00 -3.06
CA GLN A 21 -12.53 15.66 -4.13
C GLN A 21 -11.34 16.50 -3.63
N HIS A 22 -11.51 17.17 -2.49
CA HIS A 22 -10.43 17.93 -1.87
C HIS A 22 -9.31 17.03 -1.35
N LEU A 23 -9.66 15.89 -0.77
CA LEU A 23 -8.69 14.89 -0.33
C LEU A 23 -7.96 14.28 -1.51
N ASP A 24 -8.64 13.93 -2.60
CA ASP A 24 -8.00 13.40 -3.81
C ASP A 24 -6.97 14.37 -4.39
N LYS A 25 -7.30 15.68 -4.41
CA LYS A 25 -6.36 16.74 -4.83
C LYS A 25 -5.13 16.86 -3.94
N LYS A 26 -5.21 16.42 -2.68
CA LYS A 26 -4.06 16.37 -1.76
C LYS A 26 -3.28 15.08 -1.87
N ILE A 27 -3.95 13.94 -2.01
CA ILE A 27 -3.33 12.61 -2.02
C ILE A 27 -2.55 12.40 -3.32
N ALA A 28 -3.10 12.77 -4.48
CA ALA A 28 -2.45 12.58 -5.77
C ALA A 28 -1.01 13.14 -5.85
N PRO A 29 -0.74 14.42 -5.50
CA PRO A 29 0.63 14.94 -5.54
C PRO A 29 1.56 14.31 -4.49
N MET A 30 1.02 13.86 -3.34
CA MET A 30 1.81 13.14 -2.34
C MET A 30 2.28 11.78 -2.87
N LEU A 31 1.42 11.07 -3.61
CA LEU A 31 1.77 9.81 -4.24
C LEU A 31 2.83 9.97 -5.33
N GLU A 32 2.78 11.07 -6.09
CA GLU A 32 3.80 11.38 -7.10
C GLU A 32 5.15 11.72 -6.45
N ALA A 33 5.14 12.54 -5.40
CA ALA A 33 6.33 12.93 -4.64
C ALA A 33 7.03 11.72 -4.00
N ASP A 34 6.28 10.74 -3.51
CA ASP A 34 6.84 9.49 -2.94
C ASP A 34 7.69 8.72 -3.97
N GLY A 35 7.31 8.75 -5.25
CA GLY A 35 8.06 8.11 -6.33
C GLY A 35 9.38 8.80 -6.70
N GLU A 36 9.57 10.07 -6.33
CA GLU A 36 10.73 10.87 -6.75
C GLU A 36 12.04 10.41 -6.10
N HIS A 37 11.98 9.72 -4.96
CA HIS A 37 13.16 9.18 -4.28
C HIS A 37 13.78 7.98 -5.01
N PHE A 38 13.08 7.42 -6.00
CA PHE A 38 13.50 6.25 -6.75
C PHE A 38 13.90 6.63 -8.18
N ASN A 39 14.17 5.60 -8.99
CA ASN A 39 14.55 5.83 -10.37
C ASN A 39 13.41 6.56 -11.12
N LYS A 40 13.69 7.74 -11.69
CA LYS A 40 12.67 8.55 -12.39
C LYS A 40 11.97 7.83 -13.55
N ARG A 41 12.61 6.84 -14.18
CA ARG A 41 12.06 6.13 -15.34
C ARG A 41 11.28 4.87 -14.93
N TRP A 42 11.76 4.17 -13.91
CA TRP A 42 11.26 2.84 -13.55
C TRP A 42 10.52 2.80 -12.20
N GLY A 43 10.65 3.85 -11.38
CA GLY A 43 10.08 3.94 -10.05
C GLY A 43 10.61 2.85 -9.12
N TYR A 44 9.69 2.28 -8.34
CA TYR A 44 9.96 1.18 -7.41
C TYR A 44 10.24 -0.13 -8.15
N LEU A 45 11.32 -0.83 -7.75
CA LEU A 45 11.54 -2.20 -8.21
C LEU A 45 10.52 -3.19 -7.64
N SER A 46 9.93 -2.89 -6.49
CA SER A 46 9.05 -3.82 -5.78
C SER A 46 7.57 -3.73 -6.17
N ARG A 47 7.16 -2.64 -6.82
CA ARG A 47 5.77 -2.33 -7.13
C ARG A 47 5.61 -1.94 -8.59
N SER A 48 4.42 -2.19 -9.14
CA SER A 48 4.01 -1.75 -10.47
C SER A 48 2.74 -0.92 -10.32
N GLY A 49 2.89 0.39 -10.12
CA GLY A 49 1.80 1.27 -9.71
C GLY A 49 1.64 1.32 -8.19
N LEU A 50 0.46 1.76 -7.72
CA LEU A 50 0.24 2.08 -6.30
C LEU A 50 0.11 0.84 -5.39
N TRP A 51 -0.70 -0.13 -5.79
CA TRP A 51 -1.09 -1.27 -4.95
C TRP A 51 -0.66 -2.64 -5.49
N ASP A 52 -0.01 -2.70 -6.66
CA ASP A 52 0.38 -3.97 -7.26
C ASP A 52 1.87 -4.28 -7.10
N LYS A 53 2.19 -5.57 -6.94
CA LYS A 53 3.56 -6.07 -6.87
C LYS A 53 4.18 -6.07 -8.27
N SER A 54 5.45 -5.69 -8.37
CA SER A 54 6.15 -5.84 -9.65
C SER A 54 6.30 -7.32 -10.02
N HIS A 55 6.59 -7.59 -11.29
CA HIS A 55 6.92 -8.95 -11.73
C HIS A 55 8.14 -9.51 -10.98
N LEU A 56 9.15 -8.67 -10.74
CA LEU A 56 10.34 -9.05 -9.97
C LEU A 56 9.97 -9.47 -8.54
N THR A 57 9.12 -8.72 -7.85
CA THR A 57 8.67 -9.07 -6.50
C THR A 57 7.90 -10.38 -6.48
N ARG A 58 7.03 -10.62 -7.46
CA ARG A 58 6.35 -11.91 -7.59
C ARG A 58 7.32 -13.06 -7.80
N GLN A 59 8.41 -12.85 -8.54
CA GLN A 59 9.47 -13.85 -8.69
C GLN A 59 10.21 -14.08 -7.36
N ILE A 60 10.61 -13.03 -6.65
CA ILE A 60 11.28 -13.15 -5.35
C ILE A 60 10.40 -13.92 -4.36
N GLU A 61 9.12 -13.55 -4.23
CA GLU A 61 8.17 -14.23 -3.33
C GLU A 61 7.96 -15.70 -3.69
N LYS A 62 8.03 -16.05 -4.98
CA LYS A 62 7.82 -17.43 -5.44
C LYS A 62 9.06 -18.30 -5.26
N TYR A 63 10.25 -17.74 -5.42
CA TYR A 63 11.50 -18.52 -5.56
C TYR A 63 12.45 -18.41 -4.37
N ALA A 64 12.29 -17.42 -3.49
CA ALA A 64 13.13 -17.23 -2.34
C ALA A 64 12.31 -17.33 -1.05
N ASP A 65 12.61 -18.34 -0.22
CA ASP A 65 11.99 -18.47 1.11
C ASP A 65 12.36 -17.28 2.02
N ILE A 66 13.58 -16.77 1.86
CA ILE A 66 14.11 -15.57 2.53
C ILE A 66 14.94 -14.76 1.53
N TYR A 67 14.86 -13.43 1.62
CA TYR A 67 15.66 -12.54 0.80
C TYR A 67 16.23 -11.39 1.64
N THR A 68 17.42 -10.92 1.28
CA THR A 68 18.08 -9.78 1.92
C THR A 68 19.09 -9.15 0.95
N SER A 69 19.59 -7.95 1.25
CA SER A 69 20.45 -7.22 0.32
C SER A 69 21.81 -7.89 0.08
N ARG A 70 22.35 -8.61 1.08
CA ARG A 70 23.66 -9.29 1.01
C ARG A 70 23.70 -10.51 1.93
N VAL A 71 24.47 -11.53 1.56
CA VAL A 71 24.66 -12.75 2.37
C VAL A 71 25.24 -12.45 3.75
N SER A 72 26.08 -11.42 3.87
CA SER A 72 26.65 -10.99 5.16
C SER A 72 25.60 -10.58 6.19
N ASN A 73 24.38 -10.24 5.77
CA ASN A 73 23.31 -9.90 6.70
C ASN A 73 22.90 -11.11 7.56
N PHE A 74 23.17 -12.34 7.11
CA PHE A 74 22.95 -13.55 7.92
C PHE A 74 23.90 -13.66 9.11
N LEU A 75 25.04 -12.95 9.10
CA LEU A 75 25.98 -12.93 10.25
C LEU A 75 25.40 -12.22 11.48
N GLN A 76 24.32 -11.45 11.32
CA GLN A 76 23.60 -10.82 12.43
C GLN A 76 22.70 -11.81 13.18
N PHE A 77 22.48 -13.00 12.64
CA PHE A 77 21.64 -14.03 13.22
C PHE A 77 22.49 -15.21 13.68
N THR A 78 21.97 -15.97 14.65
CA THR A 78 22.63 -17.21 15.07
C THR A 78 22.43 -18.29 14.01
N PRO A 79 23.34 -19.27 13.89
CA PRO A 79 23.16 -20.42 12.98
C PRO A 79 21.90 -21.26 13.25
N PHE A 80 21.23 -21.07 14.39
CA PHE A 80 20.02 -21.77 14.80
C PHE A 80 18.75 -20.91 14.66
N MET A 81 18.85 -19.75 14.01
CA MET A 81 17.73 -18.84 13.84
C MET A 81 16.58 -19.49 13.07
N TYR A 82 15.37 -19.36 13.61
CA TYR A 82 14.15 -19.84 12.97
C TYR A 82 13.37 -18.67 12.36
N PHE A 83 13.49 -18.50 11.04
CA PHE A 83 12.78 -17.44 10.31
C PHE A 83 11.30 -17.82 10.10
N ARG A 84 10.39 -16.89 10.40
CA ARG A 84 8.95 -17.04 10.16
C ARG A 84 8.46 -15.92 9.26
N SER A 85 7.64 -16.26 8.26
CA SER A 85 6.92 -15.27 7.48
C SER A 85 5.80 -14.64 8.31
N GLN A 86 5.52 -13.36 8.05
CA GLN A 86 4.29 -12.74 8.55
C GLN A 86 3.08 -13.32 7.80
N ALA A 87 1.93 -13.40 8.48
CA ALA A 87 0.69 -13.80 7.84
C ALA A 87 0.30 -12.74 6.78
N GLN A 88 -0.06 -13.20 5.58
CA GLN A 88 -0.62 -12.31 4.56
C GLN A 88 -2.11 -12.15 4.81
N SER A 89 -2.59 -10.90 4.82
CA SER A 89 -4.02 -10.61 4.86
C SER A 89 -4.61 -10.62 3.46
N LEU A 90 -5.84 -11.13 3.36
CA LEU A 90 -6.69 -11.02 2.20
C LEU A 90 -7.50 -9.73 2.25
N ALA A 91 -8.01 -9.28 1.10
CA ALA A 91 -8.73 -8.01 0.98
C ALA A 91 -10.02 -7.93 1.84
N HIS A 92 -10.56 -9.08 2.25
CA HIS A 92 -11.75 -9.18 3.10
C HIS A 92 -11.44 -9.56 4.55
N ASP A 93 -10.16 -9.70 4.91
CA ASP A 93 -9.78 -9.96 6.29
C ASP A 93 -10.03 -8.72 7.14
N LEU A 94 -10.62 -8.92 8.32
CA LEU A 94 -10.71 -7.87 9.33
C LEU A 94 -9.28 -7.57 9.81
N HIS A 95 -8.82 -6.34 9.63
CA HIS A 95 -7.47 -5.95 10.03
C HIS A 95 -7.25 -6.34 11.51
N PRO A 96 -6.23 -7.17 11.84
CA PRO A 96 -5.92 -7.43 13.23
C PRO A 96 -5.42 -6.14 13.86
N TYR A 97 -6.03 -5.72 14.96
CA TYR A 97 -5.58 -4.59 15.78
C TYR A 97 -4.18 -4.83 16.35
#